data_AF-A0A815BZ23-F1
#
_entry.id   AF-A0A815BZ23-F1
#
_cell.length_a   1.000
_cell.length_b   1.000
_cell.length_c   1.000
_cell.angle_alpha   90.00
_cell.angle_beta   90.00
_cell.angle_gamma   90.00
#
_symmetry.space_group_name_H-M   'P 1'
#
loop_
_entity.id
_entity.type
_entity.pdbx_description
1 polymer ?
#
loop_
_entity_poly.entity_id
_entity_poly.type
_entity_poly.pdbx_seq_one_letter_code
_entity_poly.pdbx_strand_id
1 'polypeptide(L)' 'MKCHKCSFVFQDPFQLICGHRQCRSCIDNQEGTTIKCVDCQEETPRKDVWLDRGFQKQVEHELAQRLINDW' A
#
# COMPACT_ATOMS: atom_id res chain seq x y z
N MET A 1 8.23 -1.46 4.31
CA MET A 1 8.05 -0.77 3.01
C MET A 1 7.64 -1.67 1.83
N LYS A 2 7.38 -2.97 2.04
CA LYS A 2 6.91 -3.84 0.96
C LYS A 2 5.42 -4.11 1.15
N CYS A 3 4.69 -4.17 0.05
CA CYS A 3 3.30 -4.60 0.03
C CYS A 3 3.24 -6.10 0.31
N HIS A 4 2.50 -6.53 1.33
CA HIS A 4 2.41 -7.96 1.68
C HIS A 4 1.58 -8.77 0.66
N LYS A 5 0.81 -8.11 -0.22
CA LYS A 5 0.09 -8.78 -1.31
C LYS A 5 0.99 -9.19 -2.47
N CYS A 6 1.93 -8.33 -2.89
CA CYS A 6 2.77 -8.55 -4.08
C CYS A 6 4.27 -8.66 -3.78
N SER A 7 4.69 -8.47 -2.53
CA SER A 7 6.07 -8.51 -2.06
C SER A 7 7.02 -7.45 -2.66
N PHE A 8 6.51 -6.56 -3.52
CA PHE A 8 7.24 -5.42 -4.06
C PHE A 8 7.18 -4.21 -3.12
N VAL A 9 8.07 -3.24 -3.35
CA VAL A 9 7.98 -1.94 -2.68
C VAL A 9 6.62 -1.29 -3.01
N PHE A 10 6.04 -0.59 -2.04
CA PHE A 10 4.76 0.08 -2.26
C PHE A 10 4.82 1.06 -3.42
N GLN A 11 3.90 0.90 -4.37
CA GLN A 11 3.61 1.85 -5.42
C GLN A 11 2.16 2.31 -5.24
N ASP A 12 1.97 3.60 -5.04
CA ASP A 12 0.69 4.20 -4.66
C ASP A 12 0.04 3.44 -3.48
N PRO A 13 0.59 3.59 -2.26
CA PRO A 13 0.10 2.87 -1.09
C PRO A 13 -1.27 3.40 -0.67
N PHE A 14 -2.32 2.62 -0.92
CA PHE A 14 -3.67 2.92 -0.44
C PHE A 14 -3.87 2.30 0.93
N GLN A 15 -4.34 3.12 1.87
CA GLN A 15 -4.69 2.71 3.22
C GLN A 15 -6.15 2.25 3.30
N LEU A 16 -6.34 1.15 4.03
CA LEU A 16 -7.62 0.56 4.40
C LEU A 16 -8.10 1.13 5.75
N ILE A 17 -9.39 0.99 6.09
CA ILE A 17 -9.93 1.45 7.39
C ILE A 17 -9.25 0.77 8.58
N CYS A 18 -8.76 -0.46 8.38
CA CYS A 18 -8.00 -1.22 9.38
C CYS A 18 -6.58 -0.67 9.62
N GLY A 19 -6.15 0.37 8.89
CA GLY A 19 -4.84 1.00 8.99
C GLY A 19 -3.72 0.37 8.14
N HIS A 20 -3.94 -0.82 7.57
CA HIS A 20 -2.99 -1.49 6.69
C HIS A 20 -3.01 -0.90 5.28
N ARG A 21 -1.94 -1.14 4.51
CA ARG A 21 -1.75 -0.58 3.16
C ARG A 21 -1.57 -1.67 2.12
N GLN A 22 -2.10 -1.43 0.93
CA GLN A 22 -1.86 -2.24 -0.28
C GLN A 22 -1.56 -1.31 -1.46
N CYS A 23 -0.78 -1.76 -2.44
CA CYS A 23 -0.57 -0.99 -3.68
C CYS A 23 -1.90 -0.77 -4.41
N ARG A 24 -2.03 0.32 -5.17
CA ARG A 24 -3.21 0.57 -6.00
C ARG A 24 -3.58 -0.63 -6.89
N SER A 25 -2.60 -1.19 -7.59
CA SER A 25 -2.79 -2.37 -8.45
C SER A 25 -3.27 -3.60 -7.70
N CYS A 26 -2.84 -3.78 -6.44
CA CYS A 26 -3.27 -4.90 -5.59
C CYS A 26 -4.73 -4.78 -5.15
N ILE A 27 -5.22 -3.54 -4.99
CA ILE A 27 -6.62 -3.23 -4.68
C ILE A 27 -7.50 -3.38 -5.92
N ASP A 28 -7.05 -2.88 -7.07
CA ASP A 28 -7.79 -2.94 -8.33
C ASP A 28 -7.99 -4.37 -8.84
N ASN A 29 -7.05 -5.27 -8.55
CA ASN A 29 -7.14 -6.69 -8.90
C ASN A 29 -8.06 -7.51 -8.00
N GLN A 30 -8.60 -6.93 -6.91
CA GLN A 30 -9.66 -7.60 -6.15
C GLN A 30 -10.99 -7.43 -6.88
N GLU A 31 -11.89 -8.39 -6.75
CA GLU A 31 -13.27 -8.27 -7.26
C GLU A 31 -14.21 -7.72 -6.16
N GLY A 32 -15.47 -7.41 -6.50
CA GLY A 32 -16.49 -6.99 -5.53
C GLY A 32 -16.42 -5.52 -5.10
N THR A 33 -17.27 -5.14 -4.14
CA THR A 33 -17.41 -3.76 -3.65
C THR A 33 -16.57 -3.43 -2.42
N THR A 34 -15.96 -4.45 -1.81
CA THR A 34 -15.05 -4.35 -0.68
C THR A 34 -13.65 -4.82 -1.06
N ILE A 35 -12.67 -4.39 -0.27
CA ILE A 35 -11.26 -4.76 -0.37
C ILE A 35 -10.93 -5.54 0.89
N LYS A 36 -10.44 -6.76 0.72
CA LYS A 36 -9.99 -7.58 1.83
C LYS A 36 -8.54 -7.25 2.17
N CYS A 37 -8.30 -6.95 3.44
CA CYS A 37 -6.96 -6.79 3.98
C CYS A 37 -6.22 -8.13 3.99
N VAL A 38 -5.03 -8.22 3.40
CA VAL A 38 -4.23 -9.45 3.46
C VAL A 38 -3.68 -9.73 4.87
N ASP A 39 -3.46 -8.67 5.66
CA ASP A 39 -2.80 -8.77 6.96
C ASP A 39 -3.75 -9.19 8.08
N CYS A 40 -4.94 -8.58 8.13
CA CYS A 40 -5.91 -8.81 9.21
C CYS A 40 -7.27 -9.34 8.74
N GLN A 41 -7.46 -9.54 7.44
CA GLN A 41 -8.69 -10.06 6.82
C GLN A 41 -9.93 -9.17 6.95
N GLU A 42 -9.82 -7.98 7.56
CA GLU A 42 -10.91 -6.98 7.56
C GLU A 42 -11.26 -6.51 6.15
N GLU A 43 -12.54 -6.22 5.94
CA GLU A 43 -13.06 -5.71 4.68
C GLU A 43 -13.27 -4.19 4.74
N THR A 44 -12.77 -3.49 3.73
CA THR A 44 -12.95 -2.04 3.57
C THR A 44 -13.80 -1.77 2.33
N PRO A 45 -14.89 -0.99 2.39
CA PRO A 45 -15.60 -0.57 1.18
C PRO A 45 -14.66 0.18 0.24
N ARG A 46 -14.74 -0.05 -1.08
CA ARG A 46 -13.84 0.60 -2.06
C ARG A 46 -13.86 2.12 -2.05
N LYS A 47 -14.97 2.74 -1.64
CA LYS A 47 -15.08 4.20 -1.51
C LYS A 47 -14.31 4.74 -0.29
N ASP A 48 -13.98 3.85 0.66
CA ASP A 48 -13.35 4.16 1.93
C ASP A 48 -11.87 3.70 1.93
N VAL A 49 -11.24 3.58 0.76
CA VAL A 49 -9.79 3.40 0.61
C VAL A 49 -9.19 4.69 0.06
N TRP A 50 -8.05 5.11 0.60
CA TRP A 50 -7.43 6.38 0.20
C TRP A 50 -5.93 6.24 0.02
N LEU A 51 -5.36 7.03 -0.91
CA LEU A 51 -3.93 7.11 -1.10
C LEU A 51 -3.26 7.73 0.13
N ASP A 52 -2.38 6.98 0.79
CA ASP A 52 -1.58 7.48 1.90
C ASP A 52 -0.33 8.19 1.37
N ARG A 53 -0.50 9.47 1.03
CA ARG A 53 0.58 10.34 0.54
C ARG A 53 1.71 10.51 1.55
N GLY A 54 1.42 10.42 2.85
CA GLY A 54 2.44 10.53 3.89
C GLY A 54 3.38 9.33 3.84
N PHE A 55 2.81 8.13 3.79
CA PHE A 55 3.58 6.90 3.66
C PHE A 55 4.26 6.79 2.29
N GLN A 56 3.64 7.26 1.21
CA GLN A 56 4.28 7.31 -0.12
C GLN A 56 5.59 8.12 -0.09
N LYS A 57 5.57 9.31 0.53
CA LYS A 57 6.78 10.13 0.68
C LYS A 57 7.85 9.45 1.54
N GLN A 58 7.45 8.72 2.59
CA GLN A 58 8.38 7.92 3.39
C GLN A 58 9.05 6.84 2.53
N VAL A 59 8.29 6.17 1.67
CA VAL A 59 8.80 5.18 0.73
C VAL A 59 9.81 5.78 -0.24
N GLU A 60 9.47 6.90 -0.86
CA GLU A 60 10.36 7.60 -1.79
C GLU A 60 11.66 8.05 -1.10
N HIS A 61 11.56 8.59 0.12
CA HIS A 61 12.70 9.05 0.90
C HIS A 61 13.66 7.90 1.25
N GLU A 62 13.14 6.78 1.77
CA GLU A 62 13.97 5.63 2.11
C GLU A 62 14.64 5.00 0.88
N LEU A 63 13.95 4.98 -0.28
CA LEU A 63 14.56 4.51 -1.53
C LEU A 63 15.68 5.44 -2.00
N ALA A 64 15.48 6.75 -1.94
CA ALA A 64 16.50 7.72 -2.30
C ALA A 64 17.74 7.61 -1.40
N GLN A 65 17.56 7.40 -0.09
CA GLN A 65 18.67 7.20 0.84
C GLN A 65 19.49 5.94 0.53
N ARG A 66 18.84 4.84 0.14
CA ARG A 66 19.54 3.61 -0.27
C ARG A 66 20.40 3.85 -1.51
N LEU A 67 19.84 4.53 -2.50
CA LEU A 67 20.58 4.88 -3.72
C LEU A 67 21.78 5.79 -3.43
N ILE A 68 21.75 6.61 -2.39
CA ILE A 68 22.90 7.44 -1.98
C ILE A 68 23.95 6.59 -1.25
N ASN A 69 23.53 5.70 -0.36
CA ASN A 69 24.43 4.90 0.47
C ASN A 69 25.09 3.72 -0.29
N ASP A 70 24.56 3.36 -1.45
CA ASP A 70 25.11 2.32 -2.32
C ASP A 70 26.24 2.85 -3.26
N TRP A 71 26.68 4.11 -3.08
CA TRP A 71 27.84 4.75 -3.73
C TRP A 71 28.93 5.10 -2.70
#